data_AF-A9T2G7-F1
#
_entry.id   AF-A9T2G7-F1
#
_cell.length_a   1.000
_cell.length_b   1.000
_cell.length_c   1.000
_cell.angle_alpha   90.00
_cell.angle_beta   90.00
_cell.angle_gamma   90.00
#
_symmetry.space_group_name_H-M   'P 1'
#
loop_
_entity.id
_entity.type
_entity.pdbx_description
1 polymer ?
#
loop_
_entity_poly.entity_id
_entity_poly.type
_entity_poly.pdbx_seq_one_letter_code
_entity_poly.pdbx_strand_id
1 'polypeptide(L)'
;MAWTPEVKFVQGCIAFVIWWVLAVFPAFPLLPIGRTAGSLVGASLMVVFGVISPDDAFNAVDLPILGLLFATMVVSVYLERAKVFDYLASALSWKTRGGKDLMCRVCVLAAISSAVFTNDSTCVVLTGFVLKLCDEKKLDPKPFLIALACSSNIGSAATPIGNPQNLVIAVQGRLGFWQFVFGILPAVVAGMLINMIGLLLIYGSHLSLKPTGNDSEEINGSDYADEDIGLLQDDDTEQSALRSRSFHVETVNTRGSRFPWKFVNKHKEKIWKSLLFFGLIAIWIAGAAMHTFEAGVGLPWTAITAAVILTVVDFSDATETLDKVSYSILVFFSGMFITVEGFNRTGAPARFWLAVEPYSRIDTKSGKAILSVVVTFLSNVASNVPTVLLLGPRVASSAQATDGASPDQAWLILAWVSTVAGNLTLVGSAANIIVCEKARTDPNKSYNLTFWEHLKFGFVSTLVVIFVGLPFIG
;
A
#
# COMPACT_ATOMS: atom_id res chain seq x y z
N MET A 1 -15.99 13.19 -37.32
CA MET A 1 -16.64 14.48 -37.02
C MET A 1 -15.92 15.05 -35.80
N ALA A 2 -15.28 16.22 -35.90
CA ALA A 2 -14.54 16.78 -34.77
C ALA A 2 -15.54 17.41 -33.77
N TRP A 3 -15.59 16.88 -32.55
CA TRP A 3 -16.43 17.41 -31.47
C TRP A 3 -16.02 18.84 -31.08
N THR A 4 -16.98 19.66 -30.67
CA THR A 4 -16.71 21.00 -30.14
C THR A 4 -15.94 20.90 -28.81
N PRO A 5 -15.17 21.93 -28.41
CA PRO A 5 -14.42 21.93 -27.15
C PRO A 5 -15.29 21.68 -25.92
N GLU A 6 -16.53 22.19 -25.91
CA GLU A 6 -17.50 21.99 -24.83
C GLU A 6 -17.94 20.53 -24.72
N VAL A 7 -18.20 19.87 -25.86
CA VAL A 7 -18.58 18.46 -25.87
C VAL A 7 -17.41 17.59 -25.41
N LYS A 8 -16.18 17.89 -25.84
CA LYS A 8 -14.97 17.19 -25.37
C LYS A 8 -14.75 17.37 -23.87
N PHE A 9 -15.02 18.55 -23.33
CA PHE A 9 -14.95 18.81 -21.89
C PHE A 9 -15.94 17.92 -21.12
N VAL A 10 -17.21 17.92 -21.52
CA VAL A 10 -18.24 17.12 -20.83
C VAL A 10 -17.96 15.62 -20.96
N GLN A 11 -17.66 15.14 -22.16
CA GLN A 11 -17.37 13.72 -22.41
C GLN A 11 -16.10 13.26 -21.69
N GLY A 12 -15.04 14.08 -21.65
CA GLY A 12 -13.83 13.79 -20.90
C GLY A 12 -14.07 13.72 -19.39
N CYS A 13 -14.85 14.65 -18.83
CA CYS A 13 -15.27 14.57 -17.43
C CYS A 13 -16.07 13.30 -17.13
N ILE A 14 -17.00 12.91 -18.01
CA ILE A 14 -17.78 11.67 -17.86
C ILE A 14 -16.86 10.44 -17.90
N ALA A 15 -15.96 10.36 -18.88
CA ALA A 15 -15.01 9.25 -18.99
C ALA A 15 -14.10 9.14 -17.76
N PHE A 16 -13.63 10.28 -17.24
CA PHE A 16 -12.83 10.33 -16.03
C PHE A 16 -13.61 9.87 -14.79
N VAL A 17 -14.88 10.29 -14.65
CA VAL A 17 -15.73 9.84 -13.53
C VAL A 17 -16.00 8.35 -13.60
N ILE A 18 -16.29 7.80 -14.78
CA ILE A 18 -16.48 6.35 -14.97
C ILE A 18 -15.21 5.61 -14.56
N TRP A 19 -14.06 6.03 -15.09
CA TRP A 19 -12.77 5.48 -14.71
C TRP A 19 -12.53 5.54 -13.20
N TRP A 20 -12.80 6.69 -12.59
CA TRP A 20 -12.62 6.93 -11.16
C TRP A 20 -13.46 5.97 -10.31
N VAL A 21 -14.74 5.81 -10.63
CA VAL A 21 -15.62 4.85 -9.92
C VAL A 21 -15.04 3.43 -10.03
N LEU A 22 -14.62 3.01 -11.21
CA LEU A 22 -14.10 1.66 -11.43
C LEU A 22 -12.70 1.43 -10.81
N ALA A 23 -11.89 2.48 -10.72
CA ALA A 23 -10.57 2.45 -10.10
C ALA A 23 -10.64 2.43 -8.56
N VAL A 24 -11.58 3.17 -7.97
CA VAL A 24 -11.75 3.26 -6.50
C VAL A 24 -12.59 2.12 -5.95
N PHE A 25 -13.63 1.68 -6.68
CA PHE A 25 -14.57 0.64 -6.23
C PHE A 25 -14.41 -0.65 -7.08
N PRO A 26 -13.42 -1.52 -6.77
CA PRO A 26 -13.15 -2.75 -7.52
C PRO A 26 -14.36 -3.69 -7.69
N ALA A 27 -15.30 -3.66 -6.74
CA ALA A 27 -16.49 -4.48 -6.70
C ALA A 27 -17.75 -3.64 -6.93
N PHE A 28 -17.75 -2.80 -7.97
CA PHE A 28 -18.93 -2.03 -8.35
C PHE A 28 -20.06 -3.00 -8.78
N PRO A 29 -21.22 -3.04 -8.08
CA PRO A 29 -22.21 -4.10 -8.26
C PRO A 29 -22.78 -4.21 -9.68
N LEU A 30 -22.82 -3.09 -10.41
CA LEU A 30 -23.32 -3.02 -11.79
C LEU A 30 -22.30 -3.51 -12.83
N LEU A 31 -20.99 -3.49 -12.51
CA LEU A 31 -19.94 -3.83 -13.46
C LEU A 31 -18.71 -4.45 -12.75
N PRO A 32 -18.75 -5.75 -12.41
CA PRO A 32 -17.69 -6.43 -11.63
C PRO A 32 -16.49 -6.82 -12.51
N ILE A 33 -15.89 -5.84 -13.20
CA ILE A 33 -14.73 -6.06 -14.09
C ILE A 33 -13.38 -5.83 -13.39
N GLY A 34 -13.40 -5.29 -12.17
CA GLY A 34 -12.19 -4.97 -11.40
C GLY A 34 -11.46 -3.72 -11.88
N ARG A 35 -10.49 -3.25 -11.06
CA ARG A 35 -9.76 -1.99 -11.27
C ARG A 35 -8.97 -1.96 -12.57
N THR A 36 -8.32 -3.05 -12.92
CA THR A 36 -7.49 -3.14 -14.14
C THR A 36 -8.31 -2.96 -15.41
N ALA A 37 -9.41 -3.71 -15.56
CA ALA A 37 -10.30 -3.56 -16.70
C ALA A 37 -11.00 -2.20 -16.68
N GLY A 38 -11.42 -1.71 -15.50
CA GLY A 38 -11.97 -0.37 -15.34
C GLY A 38 -11.04 0.73 -15.82
N SER A 39 -9.73 0.57 -15.60
CA SER A 39 -8.72 1.50 -16.10
C SER A 39 -8.66 1.54 -17.62
N LEU A 40 -8.73 0.38 -18.28
CA LEU A 40 -8.78 0.28 -19.74
C LEU A 40 -10.08 0.81 -20.33
N VAL A 41 -11.21 0.64 -19.65
CA VAL A 41 -12.49 1.23 -20.05
C VAL A 41 -12.38 2.76 -20.05
N GLY A 42 -11.83 3.34 -18.99
CA GLY A 42 -11.54 4.78 -18.91
C GLY A 42 -10.69 5.29 -20.07
N ALA A 43 -9.57 4.60 -20.34
CA ALA A 43 -8.67 4.93 -21.43
C ALA A 43 -9.37 4.84 -22.80
N SER A 44 -10.14 3.78 -23.02
CA SER A 44 -10.89 3.56 -24.26
C SER A 44 -11.94 4.65 -24.48
N LEU A 45 -12.66 5.05 -23.41
CA LEU A 45 -13.65 6.13 -23.50
C LEU A 45 -13.01 7.48 -23.84
N MET A 46 -11.82 7.79 -23.30
CA MET A 46 -11.09 9.01 -23.66
C MET A 46 -10.75 9.07 -25.15
N VAL A 47 -10.39 7.93 -25.75
CA VAL A 47 -10.09 7.82 -27.19
C VAL A 47 -11.37 7.85 -28.03
N VAL A 48 -12.41 7.08 -27.65
CA VAL A 48 -13.69 7.00 -28.37
C VAL A 48 -14.41 8.35 -28.41
N PHE A 49 -14.38 9.11 -27.31
CA PHE A 49 -14.92 10.46 -27.25
C PHE A 49 -14.03 11.51 -27.95
N GLY A 50 -12.86 11.11 -28.46
CA GLY A 50 -11.94 12.01 -29.15
C GLY A 50 -11.38 13.12 -28.26
N VAL A 51 -11.32 12.88 -26.95
CA VAL A 51 -10.67 13.75 -25.95
C VAL A 51 -9.15 13.68 -26.14
N ILE A 52 -8.64 12.47 -26.41
CA ILE A 52 -7.25 12.20 -26.78
C ILE A 52 -7.23 11.39 -28.09
N SER A 53 -6.22 11.60 -28.93
CA SER A 53 -6.04 10.78 -30.13
C SER A 53 -5.47 9.40 -29.76
N PRO A 54 -5.64 8.36 -30.60
CA PRO A 54 -5.04 7.05 -30.34
C PRO A 54 -3.51 7.12 -30.18
N ASP A 55 -2.82 7.88 -31.04
CA ASP A 55 -1.36 8.03 -30.97
C ASP A 55 -0.93 8.76 -29.69
N ASP A 56 -1.63 9.83 -29.32
CA ASP A 56 -1.40 10.54 -28.06
C ASP A 56 -1.67 9.64 -26.85
N ALA A 57 -2.66 8.75 -26.92
CA ALA A 57 -2.95 7.80 -25.86
C ALA A 57 -1.78 6.83 -25.66
N PHE A 58 -1.23 6.24 -26.73
CA PHE A 58 -0.04 5.41 -26.60
C PHE A 58 1.16 6.20 -26.05
N ASN A 59 1.34 7.44 -26.48
CA ASN A 59 2.41 8.32 -25.99
C ASN A 59 2.22 8.76 -24.53
N ALA A 60 0.99 8.75 -24.02
CA ALA A 60 0.70 9.06 -22.62
C ALA A 60 1.21 7.97 -21.67
N VAL A 61 1.44 6.73 -22.15
CA VAL A 61 1.91 5.62 -21.33
C VAL A 61 3.39 5.81 -20.98
N ASP A 62 3.67 6.11 -19.71
CA ASP A 62 5.03 6.31 -19.21
C ASP A 62 5.77 4.97 -19.02
N LEU A 63 6.46 4.52 -20.07
CA LEU A 63 7.28 3.31 -20.07
C LEU A 63 8.39 3.32 -19.00
N PRO A 64 9.11 4.44 -18.74
CA PRO A 64 10.04 4.53 -17.62
C PRO A 64 9.40 4.15 -16.28
N ILE A 65 8.22 4.68 -15.95
CA ILE A 65 7.51 4.32 -14.72
C ILE A 65 7.07 2.85 -14.73
N LEU A 66 6.53 2.34 -15.84
CA LEU A 66 6.11 0.94 -15.93
C LEU A 66 7.29 -0.04 -15.78
N GLY A 67 8.41 0.25 -16.44
CA GLY A 67 9.63 -0.57 -16.34
C GLY A 67 10.20 -0.57 -14.92
N LEU A 68 10.13 0.58 -14.24
CA LEU A 68 10.54 0.71 -12.85
C LEU A 68 9.59 -0.05 -11.90
N LEU A 69 8.27 0.04 -12.09
CA LEU A 69 7.28 -0.76 -11.33
C LEU A 69 7.48 -2.26 -11.53
N PHE A 70 7.70 -2.70 -12.76
CA PHE A 70 7.99 -4.09 -13.08
C PHE A 70 9.25 -4.57 -12.34
N ALA A 71 10.33 -3.79 -12.43
CA ALA A 71 11.59 -4.13 -11.78
C ALA A 71 11.46 -4.22 -10.25
N THR A 72 10.79 -3.27 -9.61
CA THR A 72 10.61 -3.31 -8.14
C THR A 72 9.72 -4.48 -7.70
N MET A 73 8.72 -4.88 -8.49
CA MET A 73 7.93 -6.09 -8.22
C MET A 73 8.78 -7.35 -8.32
N VAL A 74 9.61 -7.49 -9.36
CA VAL A 74 10.53 -8.63 -9.51
C VAL A 74 11.48 -8.71 -8.31
N VAL A 75 12.12 -7.60 -7.96
CA VAL A 75 13.01 -7.52 -6.79
C VAL A 75 12.28 -7.92 -5.50
N SER A 76 11.06 -7.43 -5.31
CA SER A 76 10.23 -7.75 -4.14
C SER A 76 9.90 -9.23 -4.04
N VAL A 77 9.55 -9.89 -5.16
CA VAL A 77 9.28 -11.34 -5.21
C VAL A 77 10.53 -12.15 -4.84
N TYR A 78 11.70 -11.77 -5.35
CA TYR A 78 12.96 -12.46 -4.98
C TYR A 78 13.27 -12.31 -3.49
N LEU A 79 13.02 -11.14 -2.92
CA LEU A 79 13.21 -10.89 -1.49
C LEU A 79 12.19 -11.65 -0.63
N GLU A 80 10.97 -11.84 -1.13
CA GLU A 80 9.97 -12.68 -0.48
C GLU A 80 10.39 -14.16 -0.46
N ARG A 81 10.87 -14.69 -1.59
CA ARG A 81 11.40 -16.06 -1.72
C ARG A 81 12.57 -16.33 -0.79
N ALA A 82 13.39 -15.30 -0.53
CA ALA A 82 14.53 -15.36 0.38
C ALA A 82 14.16 -15.55 1.85
N LYS A 83 12.85 -15.64 2.18
CA LYS A 83 12.33 -15.75 3.54
C LYS A 83 12.74 -14.60 4.45
N VAL A 84 13.08 -13.45 3.87
CA VAL A 84 13.39 -12.23 4.64
C VAL A 84 12.24 -11.92 5.61
N PHE A 85 11.00 -12.11 5.18
CA PHE A 85 9.82 -11.91 6.01
C PHE A 85 9.68 -12.92 7.17
N ASP A 86 10.13 -14.16 7.04
CA ASP A 86 10.16 -15.11 8.17
C ASP A 86 11.13 -14.64 9.27
N TYR A 87 12.23 -13.99 8.88
CA TYR A 87 13.16 -13.37 9.83
C TYR A 87 12.59 -12.10 10.45
N LEU A 88 11.93 -11.25 9.67
CA LEU A 88 11.23 -10.07 10.17
C LEU A 88 10.14 -10.48 11.19
N ALA A 89 9.40 -11.55 10.92
CA ALA A 89 8.44 -12.17 11.84
C ALA A 89 9.11 -12.80 13.08
N SER A 90 10.30 -13.40 12.92
CA SER A 90 11.09 -13.89 14.05
C SER A 90 11.61 -12.74 14.94
N ALA A 91 11.97 -11.60 14.34
CA ALA A 91 12.40 -10.40 15.06
C ALA A 91 11.25 -9.76 15.87
N LEU A 92 10.00 -9.85 15.38
CA LEU A 92 8.80 -9.44 16.12
C LEU A 92 8.60 -10.25 17.42
N SER A 93 8.87 -11.55 17.38
CA SER A 93 8.53 -12.49 18.47
C SER A 93 9.66 -12.76 19.49
N TRP A 94 10.93 -12.65 19.10
CA TRP A 94 12.07 -13.16 19.90
C TRP A 94 12.21 -12.53 21.31
N LYS A 95 11.79 -11.28 21.55
CA LYS A 95 11.92 -10.65 22.88
C LYS A 95 10.71 -9.82 23.30
N THR A 96 9.52 -10.16 22.83
CA THR A 96 8.36 -9.31 23.11
C THR A 96 8.02 -9.27 24.59
N ARG A 97 8.03 -8.08 25.22
CA ARG A 97 7.80 -7.91 26.67
C ARG A 97 6.34 -7.66 27.06
N GLY A 98 5.42 -7.60 26.09
CA GLY A 98 3.99 -7.38 26.30
C GLY A 98 3.29 -6.80 25.05
N GLY A 99 1.99 -6.49 25.14
CA GLY A 99 1.21 -5.96 24.02
C GLY A 99 1.68 -4.58 23.52
N LYS A 100 2.10 -3.69 24.43
CA LYS A 100 2.65 -2.37 24.07
C LYS A 100 3.99 -2.46 23.33
N ASP A 101 4.88 -3.34 23.76
CA ASP A 101 6.16 -3.59 23.07
C ASP A 101 5.93 -4.22 21.70
N LEU A 102 4.95 -5.12 21.58
CA LEU A 102 4.54 -5.68 20.30
C LEU A 102 4.05 -4.58 19.34
N MET A 103 3.25 -3.63 19.84
CA MET A 103 2.71 -2.53 19.04
C MET A 103 3.83 -1.70 18.41
N CYS A 104 4.80 -1.29 19.22
CA CYS A 104 5.95 -0.52 18.74
C CYS A 104 6.76 -1.29 17.68
N ARG A 105 6.95 -2.59 17.90
CA ARG A 105 7.67 -3.46 16.94
C ARG A 105 6.93 -3.58 15.63
N VAL A 106 5.61 -3.77 15.65
CA VAL A 106 4.78 -3.81 14.44
C VAL A 106 4.93 -2.50 13.68
N CYS A 107 4.85 -1.34 14.36
CA CYS A 107 5.00 -0.04 13.71
C CYS A 107 6.37 0.11 13.02
N VAL A 108 7.46 -0.15 13.75
CA VAL A 108 8.83 0.00 13.23
C VAL A 108 9.09 -0.97 12.07
N LEU A 109 8.70 -2.23 12.24
CA LEU A 109 8.92 -3.24 11.22
C LEU A 109 8.10 -2.96 9.96
N ALA A 110 6.83 -2.57 10.11
CA ALA A 110 5.96 -2.19 9.00
C ALA A 110 6.58 -1.01 8.24
N ALA A 111 7.02 0.03 8.94
CA ALA A 111 7.59 1.20 8.30
C ALA A 111 8.88 0.90 7.52
N ILE A 112 9.83 0.17 8.14
CA ILE A 112 11.09 -0.20 7.49
C ILE A 112 10.84 -1.15 6.31
N SER A 113 10.01 -2.18 6.50
CA SER A 113 9.72 -3.14 5.44
C SER A 113 9.01 -2.45 4.27
N SER A 114 8.05 -1.58 4.57
CA SER A 114 7.31 -0.87 3.53
C SER A 114 8.16 0.15 2.76
N ALA A 115 9.19 0.73 3.39
CA ALA A 115 10.16 1.59 2.70
C ALA A 115 11.07 0.81 1.73
N VAL A 116 11.20 -0.51 1.90
CA VAL A 116 12.13 -1.35 1.12
C VAL A 116 11.40 -2.23 0.09
N PHE A 117 10.30 -2.88 0.48
CA PHE A 117 9.64 -3.95 -0.30
C PHE A 117 8.30 -3.56 -0.91
N THR A 118 7.96 -2.27 -0.88
CA THR A 118 6.63 -1.71 -1.13
C THR A 118 5.62 -1.98 0.00
N ASN A 119 4.64 -1.08 0.09
CA ASN A 119 3.57 -1.14 1.07
C ASN A 119 2.65 -2.36 0.91
N ASP A 120 2.22 -2.64 -0.31
CA ASP A 120 1.27 -3.72 -0.60
C ASP A 120 1.85 -5.09 -0.19
N SER A 121 3.08 -5.40 -0.59
CA SER A 121 3.79 -6.62 -0.21
C SER A 121 3.97 -6.73 1.31
N THR A 122 4.36 -5.63 1.96
CA THR A 122 4.53 -5.59 3.43
C THR A 122 3.22 -5.90 4.15
N CYS A 123 2.12 -5.30 3.72
CA CYS A 123 0.80 -5.53 4.31
C CYS A 123 0.27 -6.94 4.06
N VAL A 124 0.46 -7.50 2.86
CA VAL A 124 0.07 -8.90 2.59
C VAL A 124 0.76 -9.85 3.55
N VAL A 125 2.09 -9.71 3.68
CA VAL A 125 2.90 -10.67 4.42
C VAL A 125 2.76 -10.48 5.92
N LEU A 126 2.93 -9.25 6.43
CA LEU A 126 2.93 -8.99 7.87
C LEU A 126 1.56 -9.16 8.53
N THR A 127 0.45 -9.03 7.79
CA THR A 127 -0.90 -9.20 8.34
C THR A 127 -1.07 -10.60 8.93
N GLY A 128 -0.75 -11.66 8.17
CA GLY A 128 -0.88 -13.04 8.66
C GLY A 128 -0.01 -13.31 9.88
N PHE A 129 1.20 -12.76 9.91
CA PHE A 129 2.10 -12.88 11.07
C PHE A 129 1.57 -12.15 12.31
N VAL A 130 1.03 -10.94 12.13
CA VAL A 130 0.43 -10.16 13.22
C VAL A 130 -0.76 -10.90 13.81
N LEU A 131 -1.67 -11.42 12.97
CA LEU A 131 -2.84 -12.18 13.41
C LEU A 131 -2.45 -13.41 14.22
N LYS A 132 -1.51 -14.21 13.69
CA LYS A 132 -1.00 -15.39 14.39
C LYS A 132 -0.41 -15.04 15.76
N LEU A 133 0.37 -13.97 15.84
CA LEU A 133 1.00 -13.55 17.08
C LEU A 133 0.00 -12.99 18.09
N CYS A 134 -1.04 -12.30 17.62
CA CYS A 134 -2.17 -11.85 18.44
C CYS A 134 -2.93 -13.04 19.02
N ASP A 135 -3.19 -14.08 18.22
CA ASP A 135 -3.86 -15.31 18.67
C ASP A 135 -3.03 -16.06 19.72
N GLU A 136 -1.74 -16.30 19.44
CA GLU A 136 -0.80 -16.94 20.38
C GLU A 136 -0.72 -16.22 21.74
N LYS A 137 -0.87 -14.89 21.73
CA LYS A 137 -0.78 -14.05 22.93
C LYS A 137 -2.14 -13.63 23.50
N LYS A 138 -3.24 -14.12 22.92
CA LYS A 138 -4.62 -13.75 23.29
C LYS A 138 -4.85 -12.22 23.33
N LEU A 139 -4.30 -11.52 22.35
CA LEU A 139 -4.45 -10.07 22.18
C LEU A 139 -5.50 -9.77 21.13
N ASP A 140 -6.22 -8.66 21.29
CA ASP A 140 -7.10 -8.14 20.23
C ASP A 140 -6.24 -7.72 19.02
N PRO A 141 -6.45 -8.31 17.82
CA PRO A 141 -5.66 -7.97 16.63
C PRO A 141 -5.93 -6.56 16.11
N LYS A 142 -7.09 -5.97 16.43
CA LYS A 142 -7.53 -4.68 15.88
C LYS A 142 -6.47 -3.57 15.94
N PRO A 143 -5.86 -3.28 17.10
CA PRO A 143 -4.94 -2.15 17.19
C PRO A 143 -3.66 -2.42 16.38
N PHE A 144 -3.25 -3.69 16.25
CA PHE A 144 -2.05 -4.08 15.52
C PHE A 144 -2.25 -4.03 14.00
N LEU A 145 -3.45 -4.36 13.52
CA LEU A 145 -3.81 -4.23 12.09
C LEU A 145 -3.84 -2.75 11.67
N ILE A 146 -4.45 -1.88 12.49
CA ILE A 146 -4.44 -0.44 12.27
C ILE A 146 -2.99 0.09 12.31
N ALA A 147 -2.19 -0.36 13.28
CA ALA A 147 -0.79 0.02 13.38
C ALA A 147 0.05 -0.41 12.18
N LEU A 148 -0.17 -1.62 11.69
CA LEU A 148 0.47 -2.15 10.49
C LEU A 148 0.13 -1.30 9.27
N ALA A 149 -1.16 -1.07 8.99
CA ALA A 149 -1.60 -0.28 7.85
C ALA A 149 -1.08 1.16 7.92
N CYS A 150 -1.25 1.82 9.07
CA CYS A 150 -0.84 3.22 9.24
C CYS A 150 0.67 3.41 9.14
N SER A 151 1.44 2.51 9.75
CA SER A 151 2.89 2.58 9.75
C SER A 151 3.49 2.19 8.40
N SER A 152 2.89 1.26 7.66
CA SER A 152 3.33 0.96 6.29
C SER A 152 3.12 2.16 5.37
N ASN A 153 1.96 2.85 5.42
CA ASN A 153 1.77 4.06 4.63
C ASN A 153 2.82 5.14 5.00
N ILE A 154 3.00 5.47 6.28
CA ILE A 154 3.98 6.49 6.70
C ILE A 154 5.42 6.08 6.32
N GLY A 155 5.81 4.83 6.56
CA GLY A 155 7.14 4.33 6.24
C GLY A 155 7.43 4.29 4.75
N SER A 156 6.44 3.90 3.93
CA SER A 156 6.57 3.91 2.47
C SER A 156 6.90 5.30 1.90
N ALA A 157 6.53 6.38 2.61
CA ALA A 157 6.83 7.74 2.21
C ALA A 157 8.34 8.03 2.16
N ALA A 158 9.16 7.27 2.89
CA ALA A 158 10.60 7.52 3.02
C ALA A 158 11.40 7.30 1.73
N THR A 159 10.90 6.50 0.78
CA THR A 159 11.65 6.11 -0.41
C THR A 159 10.81 6.20 -1.69
N PRO A 160 11.43 6.41 -2.86
CA PRO A 160 10.75 6.33 -4.15
C PRO A 160 10.13 4.95 -4.42
N ILE A 161 10.75 3.89 -3.89
CA ILE A 161 10.34 2.51 -4.11
C ILE A 161 9.20 2.07 -3.19
N GLY A 162 8.95 2.77 -2.08
CA GLY A 162 8.02 2.32 -1.05
C GLY A 162 6.56 2.21 -1.54
N ASN A 163 6.19 2.99 -2.56
CA ASN A 163 4.88 2.90 -3.20
C ASN A 163 4.91 3.45 -4.63
N PRO A 164 3.91 3.11 -5.48
CA PRO A 164 3.87 3.59 -6.85
C PRO A 164 3.75 5.11 -6.99
N GLN A 165 3.05 5.83 -6.10
CA GLN A 165 2.92 7.29 -6.24
C GLN A 165 4.25 8.02 -6.04
N ASN A 166 5.06 7.59 -5.09
CA ASN A 166 6.40 8.16 -4.84
C ASN A 166 7.33 7.92 -6.03
N LEU A 167 7.15 6.80 -6.70
CA LEU A 167 7.87 6.45 -7.91
C LEU A 167 7.56 7.43 -9.05
N VAL A 168 6.28 7.73 -9.25
CA VAL A 168 5.84 8.76 -10.20
C VAL A 168 6.46 10.12 -9.85
N ILE A 169 6.44 10.49 -8.58
CA ILE A 169 7.01 11.76 -8.10
C ILE A 169 8.51 11.83 -8.37
N ALA A 170 9.27 10.78 -8.07
CA ALA A 170 10.70 10.76 -8.27
C ALA A 170 11.07 10.89 -9.76
N VAL A 171 10.32 10.22 -10.65
CA VAL A 171 10.55 10.27 -12.10
C VAL A 171 10.15 11.63 -12.69
N GLN A 172 8.95 12.12 -12.39
CA GLN A 172 8.45 13.39 -12.96
C GLN A 172 9.16 14.61 -12.37
N GLY A 173 9.44 14.59 -11.07
CA GLY A 173 10.21 15.61 -10.39
C GLY A 173 11.71 15.52 -10.64
N ARG A 174 12.19 14.47 -11.34
CA ARG A 174 13.61 14.21 -11.59
C ARG A 174 14.45 14.21 -10.30
N LEU A 175 13.85 13.76 -9.20
CA LEU A 175 14.50 13.72 -7.89
C LEU A 175 15.45 12.54 -7.82
N GLY A 176 16.69 12.80 -7.39
CA GLY A 176 17.63 11.74 -7.07
C GLY A 176 17.13 10.89 -5.89
N PHE A 177 17.50 9.61 -5.84
CA PHE A 177 17.07 8.71 -4.77
C PHE A 177 17.41 9.27 -3.37
N TRP A 178 18.65 9.69 -3.15
CA TRP A 178 19.09 10.23 -1.87
C TRP A 178 18.52 11.60 -1.55
N GLN A 179 18.30 12.42 -2.58
CA GLN A 179 17.60 13.70 -2.42
C GLN A 179 16.18 13.47 -1.91
N PHE A 180 15.47 12.52 -2.49
CA PHE A 180 14.14 12.12 -2.04
C PHE A 180 14.16 11.60 -0.61
N VAL A 181 15.06 10.66 -0.30
CA VAL A 181 15.17 10.06 1.03
C VAL A 181 15.50 11.11 2.08
N PHE A 182 16.57 11.89 1.91
CA PHE A 182 16.97 12.86 2.92
C PHE A 182 15.98 14.01 3.08
N GLY A 183 15.29 14.41 2.00
CA GLY A 183 14.30 15.48 2.06
C GLY A 183 12.99 15.09 2.76
N ILE A 184 12.67 13.80 2.91
CA ILE A 184 11.43 13.32 3.57
C ILE A 184 11.69 12.53 4.86
N LEU A 185 12.86 11.89 5.01
CA LEU A 185 13.15 11.02 6.15
C LEU A 185 12.91 11.68 7.52
N PRO A 186 13.28 12.96 7.76
CA PRO A 186 12.97 13.62 9.02
C PRO A 186 11.46 13.72 9.30
N ALA A 187 10.64 13.99 8.27
CA ALA A 187 9.18 14.00 8.37
C ALA A 187 8.62 12.60 8.68
N VAL A 188 9.16 11.56 8.04
CA VAL A 188 8.77 10.17 8.30
C VAL A 188 9.08 9.75 9.73
N VAL A 189 10.27 10.07 10.24
CA VAL A 189 10.64 9.75 11.62
C VAL A 189 9.71 10.45 12.60
N ALA A 190 9.47 11.75 12.43
CA ALA A 190 8.54 12.51 13.27
C ALA A 190 7.11 11.94 13.20
N GLY A 191 6.63 11.63 12.00
CA GLY A 191 5.31 11.06 11.77
C GLY A 191 5.15 9.66 12.37
N MET A 192 6.18 8.81 12.26
CA MET A 192 6.20 7.49 12.87
C MET A 192 6.15 7.55 14.39
N LEU A 193 6.89 8.48 15.01
CA LEU A 193 6.85 8.70 16.46
C LEU A 193 5.45 9.14 16.91
N ILE A 194 4.84 10.08 16.22
CA ILE A 194 3.49 10.56 16.53
C ILE A 194 2.45 9.46 16.36
N ASN A 195 2.50 8.73 15.24
CA ASN A 195 1.58 7.63 14.99
C ASN A 195 1.70 6.56 16.09
N MET A 196 2.93 6.20 16.48
CA MET A 196 3.18 5.24 17.54
C MET A 196 2.67 5.73 18.90
N ILE A 197 2.93 6.98 19.26
CA ILE A 197 2.41 7.59 20.49
C ILE A 197 0.88 7.59 20.48
N GLY A 198 0.24 8.01 19.38
CA GLY A 198 -1.21 8.01 19.23
C GLY A 198 -1.82 6.62 19.41
N LEU A 199 -1.21 5.59 18.81
CA LEU A 199 -1.63 4.19 18.98
C LEU A 199 -1.53 3.74 20.44
N LEU A 200 -0.43 4.07 21.13
CA LEU A 200 -0.22 3.73 22.53
C LEU A 200 -1.16 4.50 23.47
N LEU A 201 -1.51 5.74 23.17
CA LEU A 201 -2.45 6.52 23.98
C LEU A 201 -3.89 5.99 23.84
N ILE A 202 -4.30 5.64 22.62
CA ILE A 202 -5.68 5.21 22.35
C ILE A 202 -5.89 3.74 22.71
N TYR A 203 -4.94 2.86 22.38
CA TYR A 203 -5.07 1.42 22.56
C TYR A 203 -4.21 0.85 23.69
N GLY A 204 -3.33 1.65 24.32
CA GLY A 204 -2.41 1.18 25.36
C GLY A 204 -3.08 0.53 26.57
N SER A 205 -4.29 0.97 26.94
CA SER A 205 -5.09 0.37 28.01
C SER A 205 -5.62 -1.01 27.65
N HIS A 206 -5.99 -1.22 26.38
CA HIS A 206 -6.48 -2.49 25.83
C HIS A 206 -5.37 -3.53 25.60
N LEU A 207 -4.11 -3.09 25.61
CA LEU A 207 -2.92 -3.92 25.36
C LEU A 207 -2.31 -4.53 26.62
N SER A 208 -2.89 -4.27 27.80
CA SER A 208 -2.51 -4.94 29.05
C SER A 208 -3.25 -6.27 29.14
N LEU A 209 -2.50 -7.37 29.32
CA LEU A 209 -3.08 -8.69 29.53
C LEU A 209 -4.12 -8.59 30.66
N LYS A 210 -5.37 -9.00 30.40
CA LYS A 210 -6.29 -9.29 31.52
C LYS A 210 -5.59 -10.34 32.39
N PRO A 211 -5.43 -10.12 33.70
CA PRO A 211 -5.01 -11.19 34.59
C PRO A 211 -6.05 -12.30 34.42
N THR A 212 -5.61 -13.52 34.20
CA THR A 212 -6.46 -14.70 34.29
C THR A 212 -6.99 -14.79 35.71
N GLY A 213 -8.13 -14.14 35.96
CA GLY A 213 -8.99 -14.41 37.09
C GLY A 213 -9.69 -15.73 36.83
N ASN A 214 -9.65 -16.62 37.83
CA ASN A 214 -10.49 -17.81 37.89
C ASN A 214 -11.96 -17.38 37.84
N ASP A 215 -12.59 -17.46 36.68
CA ASP A 215 -14.05 -17.50 36.58
C ASP A 215 -14.42 -18.75 35.79
N SER A 216 -14.53 -19.85 36.54
CA SER A 216 -15.45 -20.93 36.22
C SER A 216 -16.87 -20.36 36.27
N GLU A 217 -17.30 -19.70 35.20
CA GLU A 217 -18.72 -19.50 34.95
C GLU A 217 -19.25 -20.71 34.20
N GLU A 218 -19.96 -21.54 34.96
CA GLU A 218 -20.86 -22.57 34.45
C GLU A 218 -21.78 -21.96 33.39
N ILE A 219 -21.71 -22.51 32.19
CA ILE A 219 -22.71 -22.27 31.15
C ILE A 219 -23.99 -22.98 31.60
N ASN A 220 -24.85 -22.28 32.33
CA ASN A 220 -26.24 -22.67 32.49
C ASN A 220 -26.97 -22.38 31.19
N GLY A 221 -27.32 -23.46 30.48
CA GLY A 221 -28.24 -23.39 29.35
C GLY A 221 -29.65 -23.09 29.83
N SER A 222 -30.30 -22.11 29.20
CA SER A 222 -31.74 -22.10 28.94
C SER A 222 -32.09 -20.90 28.08
N ASP A 223 -33.09 -21.13 27.23
CA ASP A 223 -33.94 -20.14 26.57
C ASP A 223 -33.39 -19.41 25.34
N TYR A 224 -33.46 -20.10 24.20
CA TYR A 224 -34.22 -19.55 23.09
C TYR A 224 -35.26 -20.58 22.63
N ALA A 225 -36.51 -20.23 22.89
CA ALA A 225 -37.69 -20.97 22.51
C ALA A 225 -37.89 -20.97 20.99
N ASP A 226 -38.44 -22.10 20.53
CA ASP A 226 -39.03 -22.33 19.23
C ASP A 226 -40.04 -21.26 18.82
N GLU A 227 -40.05 -20.88 17.55
CA GLU A 227 -41.28 -20.54 16.82
C GLU A 227 -41.27 -21.21 15.44
N ASP A 228 -42.36 -21.94 15.21
CA ASP A 228 -42.70 -22.81 14.09
C ASP A 228 -42.65 -22.17 12.70
N ILE A 229 -42.18 -22.93 11.70
CA ILE A 229 -42.89 -23.06 10.41
C ILE A 229 -42.88 -24.53 10.00
N GLY A 230 -44.08 -25.11 9.95
CA GLY A 230 -44.32 -26.51 9.70
C GLY A 230 -44.22 -26.96 8.24
N LEU A 231 -43.98 -28.27 8.13
CA LEU A 231 -44.61 -29.26 7.24
C LEU A 231 -44.65 -28.96 5.73
N LEU A 232 -43.77 -29.65 4.99
CA LEU A 232 -44.18 -30.56 3.91
C LEU A 232 -43.18 -31.74 3.86
N GLN A 233 -43.65 -32.93 4.22
CA GLN A 233 -43.06 -34.21 3.84
C GLN A 233 -43.46 -34.50 2.40
N ASP A 234 -42.51 -34.91 1.57
CA ASP A 234 -42.75 -35.94 0.56
C ASP A 234 -41.42 -36.68 0.30
N ASP A 235 -41.56 -38.00 0.23
CA ASP A 235 -40.52 -39.00 -0.03
C ASP A 235 -39.82 -38.77 -1.38
N ASP A 236 -38.52 -39.05 -1.44
CA ASP A 236 -37.96 -40.08 -2.33
C ASP A 236 -36.41 -39.99 -2.39
N THR A 237 -35.80 -41.09 -1.94
CA THR A 237 -34.70 -41.85 -2.56
C THR A 237 -33.48 -41.14 -3.15
N GLU A 238 -32.30 -41.73 -2.87
CA GLU A 238 -30.96 -41.48 -3.45
C GLU A 238 -30.12 -40.34 -2.87
N GLN A 239 -29.40 -40.64 -1.77
CA GLN A 239 -27.95 -40.36 -1.68
C GLN A 239 -27.25 -41.01 -0.47
N SER A 240 -27.64 -42.25 -0.14
CA SER A 240 -26.88 -43.11 0.77
C SER A 240 -25.72 -43.81 0.04
N ALA A 241 -24.82 -43.04 -0.56
CA ALA A 241 -23.56 -43.55 -1.10
C ALA A 241 -22.57 -42.39 -1.20
N LEU A 242 -21.85 -42.12 -0.09
CA LEU A 242 -20.57 -41.37 -0.05
C LEU A 242 -20.06 -41.12 1.38
N ARG A 243 -20.76 -41.60 2.43
CA ARG A 243 -20.25 -41.65 3.81
C ARG A 243 -19.54 -42.98 4.12
N SER A 244 -18.42 -43.26 3.45
CA SER A 244 -17.43 -44.24 3.92
C SER A 244 -16.11 -44.16 3.16
N ARG A 245 -15.40 -43.04 3.28
CA ARG A 245 -13.94 -43.04 3.15
C ARG A 245 -13.36 -42.26 4.32
N SER A 246 -13.07 -43.00 5.38
CA SER A 246 -12.20 -42.61 6.47
C SER A 246 -10.89 -42.09 5.87
N PHE A 247 -10.70 -40.77 5.89
CA PHE A 247 -9.38 -40.18 5.73
C PHE A 247 -8.74 -40.22 7.12
N HIS A 248 -7.73 -41.07 7.27
CA HIS A 248 -6.84 -41.09 8.42
C HIS A 248 -6.18 -39.71 8.51
N VAL A 249 -6.72 -38.83 9.35
CA VAL A 249 -6.02 -37.65 9.83
C VAL A 249 -5.09 -38.16 10.92
N GLU A 250 -3.78 -38.19 10.66
CA GLU A 250 -2.80 -38.31 11.73
C GLU A 250 -3.04 -37.18 12.72
N THR A 251 -3.61 -37.53 13.88
CA THR A 251 -3.64 -36.67 15.05
C THR A 251 -2.19 -36.36 15.44
N VAL A 252 -1.72 -35.18 15.07
CA VAL A 252 -0.44 -34.64 15.52
C VAL A 252 -0.53 -34.49 17.04
N ASN A 253 0.13 -35.43 17.72
CA ASN A 253 0.24 -35.51 19.15
C ASN A 253 0.89 -34.23 19.70
N THR A 254 0.12 -33.42 20.42
CA THR A 254 0.55 -32.21 21.11
C THR A 254 1.41 -32.57 22.32
N ARG A 255 2.67 -32.93 22.08
CA ARG A 255 3.73 -32.97 23.10
C ARG A 255 4.97 -32.23 22.61
N GLY A 256 5.15 -31.02 23.15
CA GLY A 256 6.39 -30.25 23.05
C GLY A 256 6.56 -29.48 21.76
N SER A 257 5.96 -28.29 21.69
CA SER A 257 6.26 -27.28 20.67
C SER A 257 7.72 -26.81 20.77
N ARG A 258 8.64 -27.57 20.18
CA ARG A 258 9.99 -27.10 19.84
C ARG A 258 9.86 -26.12 18.67
N PHE A 259 9.82 -24.83 18.98
CA PHE A 259 10.01 -23.74 18.02
C PHE A 259 11.25 -23.97 17.13
N PRO A 260 11.34 -23.39 15.92
CA PRO A 260 12.26 -23.77 14.85
C PRO A 260 13.74 -23.37 15.06
N TRP A 261 14.20 -23.21 16.31
CA TRP A 261 15.59 -22.88 16.64
C TRP A 261 16.59 -23.94 16.17
N LYS A 262 16.18 -25.21 16.12
CA LYS A 262 17.02 -26.30 15.57
C LYS A 262 17.17 -26.23 14.05
N PHE A 263 16.17 -25.71 13.33
CA PHE A 263 16.24 -25.51 11.88
C PHE A 263 17.15 -24.32 11.52
N VAL A 264 16.99 -23.20 12.24
CA VAL A 264 17.82 -22.00 12.08
C VAL A 264 19.30 -22.28 12.35
N ASN A 265 19.63 -23.07 13.38
CA ASN A 265 21.01 -23.45 13.66
C ASN A 265 21.60 -24.42 12.62
N LYS A 266 20.79 -25.28 11.99
CA LYS A 266 21.24 -26.26 10.98
C LYS A 266 21.54 -25.61 9.62
N HIS A 267 20.97 -24.44 9.33
CA HIS A 267 21.13 -23.75 8.05
C HIS A 267 21.79 -22.38 8.16
N LYS A 268 22.40 -22.09 9.32
CA LYS A 268 22.99 -20.79 9.67
C LYS A 268 23.93 -20.24 8.58
N GLU A 269 24.76 -21.07 7.96
CA GLU A 269 25.65 -20.65 6.85
C GLU A 269 24.91 -20.37 5.52
N LYS A 270 23.93 -21.19 5.15
CA LYS A 270 23.16 -21.01 3.91
C LYS A 270 22.30 -19.73 3.98
N ILE A 271 21.76 -19.48 5.17
CA ILE A 271 21.02 -18.28 5.55
C ILE A 271 21.93 -17.05 5.56
N TRP A 272 23.14 -17.15 6.13
CA TRP A 272 24.12 -16.07 6.11
C TRP A 272 24.59 -15.72 4.70
N LYS A 273 24.76 -16.72 3.83
CA LYS A 273 25.12 -16.52 2.41
C LYS A 273 23.97 -15.87 1.63
N SER A 274 22.73 -16.24 1.91
CA SER A 274 21.55 -15.61 1.31
C SER A 274 21.35 -14.17 1.82
N LEU A 275 21.57 -13.90 3.10
CA LEU A 275 21.54 -12.55 3.68
C LEU A 275 22.68 -11.65 3.19
N LEU A 276 23.90 -12.20 3.08
CA LEU A 276 25.01 -11.51 2.43
C LEU A 276 24.67 -11.20 0.98
N PHE A 277 24.05 -12.14 0.27
CA PHE A 277 23.67 -11.98 -1.13
C PHE A 277 22.61 -10.89 -1.33
N PHE A 278 21.49 -10.92 -0.60
CA PHE A 278 20.45 -9.89 -0.66
C PHE A 278 20.90 -8.54 -0.07
N GLY A 279 21.73 -8.55 0.97
CA GLY A 279 22.37 -7.36 1.51
C GLY A 279 23.36 -6.73 0.52
N LEU A 280 24.17 -7.54 -0.16
CA LEU A 280 25.07 -7.09 -1.23
C LEU A 280 24.28 -6.59 -2.44
N ILE A 281 23.14 -7.17 -2.76
CA ILE A 281 22.24 -6.69 -3.82
C ILE A 281 21.57 -5.38 -3.43
N ALA A 282 21.13 -5.21 -2.19
CA ALA A 282 20.60 -3.94 -1.70
C ALA A 282 21.69 -2.84 -1.67
N ILE A 283 22.91 -3.20 -1.26
CA ILE A 283 24.09 -2.32 -1.32
C ILE A 283 24.47 -2.02 -2.78
N TRP A 284 24.29 -2.97 -3.70
CA TRP A 284 24.54 -2.79 -5.12
C TRP A 284 23.44 -1.96 -5.80
N ILE A 285 22.17 -2.13 -5.44
CA ILE A 285 21.05 -1.26 -5.87
C ILE A 285 21.30 0.17 -5.36
N ALA A 286 21.72 0.32 -4.10
CA ALA A 286 22.08 1.60 -3.51
C ALA A 286 23.32 2.22 -4.19
N GLY A 287 24.37 1.43 -4.47
CA GLY A 287 25.59 1.87 -5.14
C GLY A 287 25.40 2.17 -6.62
N ALA A 288 24.55 1.40 -7.32
CA ALA A 288 24.17 1.65 -8.70
C ALA A 288 23.32 2.93 -8.78
N ALA A 289 22.34 3.13 -7.87
CA ALA A 289 21.58 4.38 -7.78
C ALA A 289 22.48 5.60 -7.48
N MET A 290 23.57 5.42 -6.73
CA MET A 290 24.58 6.46 -6.47
C MET A 290 25.42 6.77 -7.72
N HIS A 291 25.90 5.76 -8.44
CA HIS A 291 26.81 5.95 -9.58
C HIS A 291 26.08 6.35 -10.88
N THR A 292 24.80 5.98 -11.04
CA THR A 292 24.00 6.28 -12.24
C THR A 292 23.48 7.70 -12.31
N PHE A 293 23.30 8.38 -11.17
CA PHE A 293 22.83 9.78 -11.16
C PHE A 293 23.95 10.76 -11.59
N GLU A 294 25.20 10.49 -11.19
CA GLU A 294 26.36 11.24 -11.70
C GLU A 294 26.67 10.93 -13.17
N ALA A 295 26.19 9.79 -13.70
CA ALA A 295 26.37 9.35 -15.09
C ALA A 295 25.17 9.60 -16.02
N GLY A 296 24.06 10.18 -15.54
CA GLY A 296 22.88 10.52 -16.35
C GLY A 296 21.95 9.36 -16.73
N VAL A 297 22.05 8.19 -16.07
CA VAL A 297 21.16 7.04 -16.32
C VAL A 297 19.96 7.10 -15.37
N GLY A 298 18.74 7.12 -15.93
CA GLY A 298 17.50 7.28 -15.17
C GLY A 298 17.20 6.13 -14.21
N LEU A 299 16.58 6.44 -13.06
CA LEU A 299 16.16 5.50 -11.99
C LEU A 299 15.52 4.19 -12.50
N PRO A 300 14.68 4.19 -13.56
CA PRO A 300 14.12 2.95 -14.12
C PRO A 300 15.15 1.95 -14.63
N TRP A 301 16.19 2.42 -15.33
CA TRP A 301 17.21 1.55 -15.91
C TRP A 301 18.05 0.87 -14.83
N THR A 302 18.33 1.59 -13.73
CA THR A 302 19.02 1.05 -12.57
C THR A 302 18.22 -0.10 -11.94
N ALA A 303 16.92 0.09 -11.75
CA ALA A 303 16.05 -0.94 -11.18
C ALA A 303 15.92 -2.16 -12.09
N ILE A 304 15.72 -1.95 -13.40
CA ILE A 304 15.66 -3.05 -14.38
C ILE A 304 16.96 -3.85 -14.36
N THR A 305 18.11 -3.18 -14.35
CA THR A 305 19.41 -3.86 -14.29
C THR A 305 19.55 -4.68 -13.01
N ALA A 306 19.09 -4.15 -11.87
CA ALA A 306 19.09 -4.89 -10.62
C ALA A 306 18.17 -6.13 -10.66
N ALA A 307 16.97 -6.00 -11.21
CA ALA A 307 16.04 -7.12 -11.39
C ALA A 307 16.63 -8.21 -12.29
N VAL A 308 17.30 -7.83 -13.38
CA VAL A 308 17.98 -8.77 -14.28
C VAL A 308 19.14 -9.47 -13.58
N ILE A 309 19.99 -8.74 -12.87
CA ILE A 309 21.12 -9.34 -12.13
C ILE A 309 20.62 -10.31 -11.06
N LEU A 310 19.59 -9.94 -10.30
CA LEU A 310 18.94 -10.83 -9.34
C LEU A 310 18.46 -12.12 -9.99
N THR A 311 17.79 -11.99 -11.14
CA THR A 311 17.28 -13.12 -11.91
C THR A 311 18.41 -14.03 -12.38
N VAL A 312 19.51 -13.47 -12.88
CA VAL A 312 20.68 -14.23 -13.35
C VAL A 312 21.39 -14.93 -12.20
N VAL A 313 21.56 -14.27 -11.06
CA VAL A 313 22.36 -14.80 -9.95
C VAL A 313 21.56 -15.72 -9.02
N ASP A 314 20.22 -15.71 -9.06
CA ASP A 314 19.42 -16.70 -8.33
C ASP A 314 19.60 -18.12 -8.89
N PHE A 315 20.16 -18.27 -10.11
CA PHE A 315 20.37 -19.55 -10.81
C PHE A 315 19.14 -20.48 -10.78
N SER A 316 17.95 -19.88 -10.73
CA SER A 316 16.66 -20.56 -10.73
C SER A 316 15.85 -20.12 -11.96
N ASP A 317 14.79 -20.86 -12.26
CA ASP A 317 13.89 -20.49 -13.34
C ASP A 317 13.16 -19.18 -13.01
N ALA A 318 13.43 -18.14 -13.80
CA ALA A 318 12.81 -16.83 -13.68
C ALA A 318 11.28 -16.90 -13.79
N THR A 319 10.75 -17.90 -14.51
CA THR A 319 9.31 -18.08 -14.74
C THR A 319 8.54 -18.09 -13.42
N GLU A 320 9.04 -18.81 -12.42
CA GLU A 320 8.36 -18.91 -11.13
C GLU A 320 8.28 -17.54 -10.41
N THR A 321 9.28 -16.68 -10.59
CA THR A 321 9.29 -15.31 -10.06
C THR A 321 8.39 -14.40 -10.89
N LEU A 322 8.50 -14.48 -12.22
CA LEU A 322 7.74 -13.67 -13.16
C LEU A 322 6.24 -13.95 -13.09
N ASP A 323 5.83 -15.19 -12.79
CA ASP A 323 4.42 -15.56 -12.58
C ASP A 323 3.81 -14.91 -11.33
N LYS A 324 4.65 -14.53 -10.35
CA LYS A 324 4.22 -13.82 -9.14
C LYS A 324 4.17 -12.30 -9.31
N VAL A 325 4.70 -11.78 -10.42
CA VAL A 325 4.61 -10.34 -10.73
C VAL A 325 3.16 -9.98 -11.05
N SER A 326 2.70 -8.87 -10.49
CA SER A 326 1.33 -8.39 -10.69
C SER A 326 1.19 -7.60 -12.00
N TYR A 327 1.13 -8.29 -13.14
CA TYR A 327 0.93 -7.65 -14.46
C TYR A 327 -0.35 -6.82 -14.54
N SER A 328 -1.36 -7.17 -13.75
CA SER A 328 -2.61 -6.41 -13.62
C SER A 328 -2.39 -4.97 -13.16
N ILE A 329 -1.34 -4.71 -12.36
CA ILE A 329 -0.94 -3.36 -11.93
C ILE A 329 -0.36 -2.60 -13.12
N LEU A 330 0.54 -3.20 -13.91
CA LEU A 330 1.12 -2.53 -15.09
C LEU A 330 0.05 -2.11 -16.11
N VAL A 331 -0.91 -2.99 -16.37
CA VAL A 331 -2.06 -2.70 -17.25
C VAL A 331 -2.95 -1.61 -16.63
N PHE A 332 -3.19 -1.65 -15.32
CA PHE A 332 -3.93 -0.61 -14.62
C PHE A 332 -3.27 0.77 -14.77
N PHE A 333 -1.95 0.87 -14.58
CA PHE A 333 -1.21 2.13 -14.72
C PHE A 333 -1.22 2.63 -16.17
N SER A 334 -1.12 1.74 -17.15
CA SER A 334 -1.21 2.10 -18.57
C SER A 334 -2.53 2.78 -18.90
N GLY A 335 -3.67 2.18 -18.50
CA GLY A 335 -4.98 2.79 -18.69
C GLY A 335 -5.18 4.09 -17.89
N MET A 336 -4.58 4.18 -16.71
CA MET A 336 -4.65 5.36 -15.86
C MET A 336 -3.88 6.53 -16.47
N PHE A 337 -2.68 6.31 -17.01
CA PHE A 337 -1.92 7.37 -17.66
C PHE A 337 -2.67 7.97 -18.85
N ILE A 338 -3.26 7.12 -19.70
CA ILE A 338 -4.11 7.57 -20.81
C ILE A 338 -5.30 8.38 -20.29
N THR A 339 -5.97 7.88 -19.25
CA THR A 339 -7.16 8.54 -18.70
C THR A 339 -6.83 9.88 -18.06
N VAL A 340 -5.75 9.95 -17.29
CA VAL A 340 -5.29 11.18 -16.64
C VAL A 340 -4.81 12.20 -17.67
N GLU A 341 -4.08 11.79 -18.71
CA GLU A 341 -3.66 12.67 -19.80
C GLU A 341 -4.86 13.19 -20.60
N GLY A 342 -5.82 12.32 -20.94
CA GLY A 342 -7.08 12.73 -21.56
C GLY A 342 -7.83 13.75 -20.70
N PHE A 343 -7.91 13.53 -19.38
CA PHE A 343 -8.55 14.47 -18.46
C PHE A 343 -7.78 15.79 -18.35
N ASN A 344 -6.44 15.77 -18.35
CA ASN A 344 -5.61 16.99 -18.40
C ASN A 344 -5.93 17.84 -19.62
N ARG A 345 -6.14 17.22 -20.79
CA ARG A 345 -6.48 17.91 -22.05
C ARG A 345 -7.87 18.57 -22.05
N THR A 346 -8.77 18.18 -21.15
CA THR A 346 -10.07 18.87 -20.97
C THR A 346 -9.92 20.28 -20.40
N GLY A 347 -8.81 20.57 -19.71
CA GLY A 347 -8.60 21.81 -18.97
C GLY A 347 -9.32 21.88 -17.62
N ALA A 348 -10.10 20.87 -17.22
CA ALA A 348 -10.75 20.83 -15.91
C ALA A 348 -9.72 20.91 -14.75
N PRO A 349 -8.61 20.12 -14.76
CA PRO A 349 -7.60 20.24 -13.72
C PRO A 349 -6.90 21.60 -13.68
N ALA A 350 -6.74 22.26 -14.84
CA ALA A 350 -6.15 23.59 -14.91
C ALA A 350 -7.08 24.65 -14.27
N ARG A 351 -8.39 24.59 -14.54
CA ARG A 351 -9.38 25.47 -13.90
C ARG A 351 -9.44 25.28 -12.39
N PHE A 352 -9.39 24.04 -11.92
CA PHE A 352 -9.30 23.73 -10.49
C PHE A 352 -8.05 24.34 -9.87
N TRP A 353 -6.89 24.15 -10.50
CA TRP A 353 -5.63 24.69 -10.00
C TRP A 353 -5.64 26.21 -9.91
N LEU A 354 -6.15 26.92 -10.92
CA LEU A 354 -6.25 28.39 -10.89
C LEU A 354 -7.07 28.92 -9.70
N ALA A 355 -8.07 28.17 -9.23
CA ALA A 355 -8.87 28.54 -8.07
C ALA A 355 -8.13 28.30 -6.73
N VAL A 356 -7.24 27.30 -6.70
CA VAL A 356 -6.56 26.85 -5.47
C VAL A 356 -5.18 27.51 -5.30
N GLU A 357 -4.47 27.73 -6.41
CA GLU A 357 -3.10 28.23 -6.46
C GLU A 357 -2.86 29.48 -5.60
N PRO A 358 -3.70 30.53 -5.62
CA PRO A 358 -3.45 31.74 -4.83
C PRO A 358 -3.36 31.48 -3.33
N TYR A 359 -3.98 30.41 -2.85
CA TYR A 359 -4.04 30.05 -1.44
C TYR A 359 -3.06 28.94 -1.06
N SER A 360 -2.53 28.19 -2.04
CA SER A 360 -1.75 26.98 -1.81
C SER A 360 -0.27 27.09 -2.21
N ARG A 361 0.24 28.31 -2.41
CA ARG A 361 1.66 28.53 -2.74
C ARG A 361 2.57 28.09 -1.59
N ILE A 362 3.65 27.39 -1.91
CA ILE A 362 4.50 26.76 -0.89
C ILE A 362 5.56 27.71 -0.28
N ASP A 363 5.59 28.97 -0.71
CA ASP A 363 6.42 30.04 -0.14
C ASP A 363 6.02 30.37 1.31
N THR A 364 4.75 30.17 1.65
CA THR A 364 4.20 30.44 2.99
C THR A 364 3.84 29.15 3.73
N LYS A 365 3.91 29.19 5.07
CA LYS A 365 3.46 28.07 5.93
C LYS A 365 1.97 27.77 5.74
N SER A 366 1.15 28.83 5.59
CA SER A 366 -0.29 28.71 5.32
C SER A 366 -0.55 28.02 3.98
N GLY A 367 0.20 28.36 2.93
CA GLY A 367 -0.02 27.75 1.64
C GLY A 367 0.44 26.29 1.57
N LYS A 368 1.54 25.92 2.25
CA LYS A 368 1.88 24.49 2.47
C LYS A 368 0.77 23.73 3.18
N ALA A 369 0.15 24.33 4.20
CA ALA A 369 -0.96 23.73 4.93
C ALA A 369 -2.21 23.56 4.05
N ILE A 370 -2.58 24.58 3.27
CA ILE A 370 -3.74 24.53 2.37
C ILE A 370 -3.51 23.52 1.25
N LEU A 371 -2.33 23.51 0.64
CA LEU A 371 -1.94 22.49 -0.33
C LEU A 371 -2.09 21.09 0.26
N SER A 372 -1.66 20.90 1.51
CA SER A 372 -1.74 19.61 2.19
C SER A 372 -3.18 19.15 2.41
N VAL A 373 -4.09 20.06 2.76
CA VAL A 373 -5.52 19.77 2.88
C VAL A 373 -6.11 19.36 1.53
N VAL A 374 -5.79 20.10 0.47
CA VAL A 374 -6.26 19.80 -0.90
C VAL A 374 -5.77 18.44 -1.37
N VAL A 375 -4.48 18.15 -1.21
CA VAL A 375 -3.88 16.86 -1.59
C VAL A 375 -4.46 15.74 -0.74
N THR A 376 -4.67 15.94 0.57
CA THR A 376 -5.27 14.92 1.45
C THR A 376 -6.68 14.56 1.01
N PHE A 377 -7.48 15.58 0.68
CA PHE A 377 -8.84 15.40 0.18
C PHE A 377 -8.83 14.65 -1.16
N LEU A 378 -8.05 15.12 -2.13
CA LEU A 378 -7.97 14.51 -3.46
C LEU A 378 -7.39 13.10 -3.41
N SER A 379 -6.39 12.81 -2.58
CA SER A 379 -5.87 11.45 -2.40
C SER A 379 -6.92 10.46 -1.89
N ASN A 380 -7.85 10.90 -1.03
CA ASN A 380 -8.93 10.04 -0.53
C ASN A 380 -10.11 9.94 -1.49
N VAL A 381 -10.31 10.94 -2.36
CA VAL A 381 -11.33 10.91 -3.41
C VAL A 381 -10.77 10.16 -4.61
N ALA A 382 -9.77 10.71 -5.30
CA ALA A 382 -9.22 10.25 -6.57
C ALA A 382 -8.16 9.14 -6.49
N SER A 383 -7.70 8.77 -5.28
CA SER A 383 -6.48 7.96 -5.05
C SER A 383 -5.18 8.75 -5.18
N ASN A 384 -4.09 8.20 -4.65
CA ASN A 384 -2.80 8.88 -4.50
C ASN A 384 -2.14 9.16 -5.84
N VAL A 385 -1.99 8.13 -6.69
CA VAL A 385 -1.27 8.28 -7.98
C VAL A 385 -1.97 9.28 -8.91
N PRO A 386 -3.29 9.22 -9.13
CA PRO A 386 -3.98 10.17 -10.00
C PRO A 386 -3.88 11.59 -9.48
N THR A 387 -3.99 11.78 -8.16
CA THR A 387 -3.82 13.10 -7.52
C THR A 387 -2.43 13.68 -7.80
N VAL A 388 -1.39 12.86 -7.69
CA VAL A 388 -0.01 13.25 -8.02
C VAL A 388 0.15 13.61 -9.49
N LEU A 389 -0.38 12.80 -10.41
CA LEU A 389 -0.29 13.07 -11.85
C LEU A 389 -1.03 14.34 -12.27
N LEU A 390 -2.14 14.67 -11.59
CA LEU A 390 -2.94 15.85 -11.87
C LEU A 390 -2.36 17.13 -11.23
N LEU A 391 -1.84 17.06 -10.01
CA LEU A 391 -1.35 18.23 -9.29
C LEU A 391 0.15 18.45 -9.41
N GLY A 392 0.94 17.39 -9.52
CA GLY A 392 2.41 17.42 -9.48
C GLY A 392 3.05 18.49 -10.35
N PRO A 393 2.87 18.43 -11.68
CA PRO A 393 3.43 19.43 -12.58
C PRO A 393 3.00 20.86 -12.24
N ARG A 394 1.75 21.06 -11.82
CA ARG A 394 1.19 22.39 -11.53
C ARG A 394 1.76 22.99 -10.25
N VAL A 395 1.84 22.19 -9.20
CA VAL A 395 2.46 22.56 -7.92
C VAL A 395 3.95 22.88 -8.12
N ALA A 396 4.65 22.07 -8.90
CA ALA A 396 6.07 22.29 -9.21
C ALA A 396 6.29 23.56 -10.06
N SER A 397 5.47 23.80 -11.08
CA SER A 397 5.53 25.04 -11.88
C SER A 397 5.22 26.28 -11.05
N SER A 398 4.24 26.21 -10.15
CA SER A 398 3.90 27.31 -9.24
C SER A 398 5.04 27.61 -8.27
N ALA A 399 5.71 26.57 -7.75
CA ALA A 399 6.90 26.72 -6.93
C ALA A 399 8.07 27.34 -7.72
N GLN A 400 8.28 26.93 -8.97
CA GLN A 400 9.32 27.51 -9.84
C GLN A 400 9.08 29.00 -10.13
N ALA A 401 7.81 29.42 -10.21
CA ALA A 401 7.43 30.80 -10.50
C ALA A 401 7.39 31.69 -9.24
N THR A 402 7.64 31.15 -8.05
CA THR A 402 7.52 31.88 -6.77
C THR A 402 8.87 31.97 -6.07
N ASP A 403 9.33 33.19 -5.76
CA ASP A 403 10.57 33.40 -5.02
C ASP A 403 10.50 32.77 -3.61
N GLY A 404 11.54 32.01 -3.24
CA GLY A 404 11.62 31.32 -1.95
C GLY A 404 10.92 29.95 -1.91
N ALA A 405 10.38 29.46 -3.03
CA ALA A 405 9.86 28.11 -3.18
C ALA A 405 10.80 27.25 -4.04
N SER A 406 10.91 25.96 -3.69
CA SER A 406 11.68 24.97 -4.46
C SER A 406 10.73 23.98 -5.14
N PRO A 407 10.83 23.74 -6.46
CA PRO A 407 10.08 22.68 -7.15
C PRO A 407 10.30 21.31 -6.52
N ASP A 408 11.53 21.02 -6.08
CA ASP A 408 11.87 19.75 -5.44
C ASP A 408 11.12 19.62 -4.12
N GLN A 409 11.08 20.68 -3.31
CA GLN A 409 10.29 20.69 -2.08
C GLN A 409 8.80 20.49 -2.36
N ALA A 410 8.28 21.04 -3.45
CA ALA A 410 6.90 20.87 -3.88
C ALA A 410 6.57 19.39 -4.16
N TRP A 411 7.45 18.70 -4.88
CA TRP A 411 7.36 17.26 -5.12
C TRP A 411 7.47 16.43 -3.84
N LEU A 412 8.37 16.79 -2.93
CA LEU A 412 8.51 16.11 -1.65
C LEU A 412 7.29 16.31 -0.73
N ILE A 413 6.68 17.51 -0.72
CA ILE A 413 5.42 17.77 -0.02
C ILE A 413 4.33 16.87 -0.59
N LEU A 414 4.22 16.76 -1.92
CA LEU A 414 3.25 15.87 -2.55
C LEU A 414 3.48 14.41 -2.17
N ALA A 415 4.73 13.94 -2.13
CA ALA A 415 5.07 12.57 -1.76
C ALA A 415 4.67 12.25 -0.33
N TRP A 416 5.03 13.14 0.60
CA TRP A 416 4.65 13.02 2.00
C TRP A 416 3.14 13.02 2.19
N VAL A 417 2.48 14.09 1.74
CA VAL A 417 1.05 14.29 2.01
C VAL A 417 0.21 13.24 1.31
N SER A 418 0.44 12.98 0.02
CA SER A 418 -0.38 12.01 -0.72
C SER A 418 -0.25 10.59 -0.17
N THR A 419 0.94 10.22 0.33
CA THR A 419 1.17 8.89 0.90
C THR A 419 0.54 8.77 2.30
N VAL A 420 0.77 9.73 3.18
CA VAL A 420 0.22 9.69 4.54
C VAL A 420 -1.30 9.88 4.54
N ALA A 421 -1.85 10.66 3.60
CA ALA A 421 -3.29 10.84 3.42
C ALA A 421 -4.06 9.53 3.24
N GLY A 422 -3.40 8.48 2.73
CA GLY A 422 -3.98 7.15 2.60
C GLY A 422 -4.43 6.55 3.94
N ASN A 423 -3.93 7.03 5.07
CA ASN A 423 -4.35 6.60 6.41
C ASN A 423 -5.68 7.19 6.86
N LEU A 424 -6.18 8.24 6.20
CA LEU A 424 -7.35 8.99 6.66
C LEU A 424 -8.59 8.09 6.74
N THR A 425 -8.78 7.23 5.74
CA THR A 425 -9.93 6.33 5.62
C THR A 425 -9.50 4.91 5.27
N LEU A 426 -10.35 3.91 5.55
CA LEU A 426 -10.03 2.51 5.22
C LEU A 426 -9.85 2.30 3.70
N VAL A 427 -10.56 3.08 2.87
CA VAL A 427 -10.48 3.02 1.41
C VAL A 427 -9.41 3.94 0.81
N GLY A 428 -8.77 4.79 1.63
CA GLY A 428 -7.82 5.81 1.19
C GLY A 428 -6.50 5.25 0.66
N SER A 429 -6.16 3.99 0.95
CA SER A 429 -4.96 3.32 0.45
C SER A 429 -5.22 1.84 0.19
N ALA A 430 -4.55 1.30 -0.84
CA ALA A 430 -4.55 -0.14 -1.13
C ALA A 430 -4.05 -0.95 0.08
N ALA A 431 -3.06 -0.43 0.81
CA ALA A 431 -2.51 -1.04 2.02
C ALA A 431 -3.58 -1.35 3.07
N ASN A 432 -4.46 -0.38 3.34
CA ASN A 432 -5.51 -0.51 4.34
C ASN A 432 -6.50 -1.62 3.95
N ILE A 433 -6.89 -1.65 2.67
CA ILE A 433 -7.78 -2.68 2.11
C ILE A 433 -7.11 -4.05 2.14
N ILE A 434 -5.81 -4.14 1.81
CA ILE A 434 -5.05 -5.38 1.85
C ILE A 434 -5.02 -5.96 3.26
N VAL A 435 -4.71 -5.14 4.27
CA VAL A 435 -4.72 -5.57 5.68
C VAL A 435 -6.12 -6.05 6.08
N CYS A 436 -7.16 -5.30 5.72
CA CYS A 436 -8.54 -5.68 6.00
C CYS A 436 -8.93 -7.02 5.34
N GLU A 437 -8.61 -7.20 4.06
CA GLU A 437 -8.99 -8.40 3.31
C GLU A 437 -8.18 -9.62 3.77
N LYS A 438 -6.89 -9.46 4.08
CA LYS A 438 -6.09 -10.55 4.65
C LYS A 438 -6.51 -10.92 6.06
N ALA A 439 -6.94 -9.95 6.87
CA ALA A 439 -7.53 -10.27 8.16
C ALA A 439 -8.87 -11.01 8.03
N ARG A 440 -9.69 -10.63 7.05
CA ARG A 440 -10.99 -11.27 6.80
C ARG A 440 -10.85 -12.70 6.28
N THR A 441 -9.83 -12.96 5.46
CA THR A 441 -9.59 -14.25 4.79
C THR A 441 -8.61 -15.16 5.54
N ASP A 442 -8.21 -14.80 6.76
CA ASP A 442 -7.29 -15.62 7.56
C ASP A 442 -7.92 -17.00 7.87
N PRO A 443 -7.24 -18.12 7.56
CA PRO A 443 -7.78 -19.47 7.73
C PRO A 443 -8.01 -19.87 9.20
N ASN A 444 -7.30 -19.28 10.15
CA ASN A 444 -7.40 -19.66 11.56
C ASN A 444 -8.53 -18.90 12.25
N LYS A 445 -8.62 -17.59 11.97
CA LYS A 445 -9.65 -16.73 12.57
C LYS A 445 -9.89 -15.49 11.72
N SER A 446 -11.02 -15.47 11.01
CA SER A 446 -11.44 -14.31 10.24
C SER A 446 -11.68 -13.12 11.18
N TYR A 447 -11.03 -12.00 10.91
CA TYR A 447 -11.23 -10.74 11.61
C TYR A 447 -11.69 -9.66 10.63
N ASN A 448 -12.80 -8.99 10.95
CA ASN A 448 -13.35 -7.94 10.11
C ASN A 448 -13.03 -6.55 10.69
N LEU A 449 -12.06 -5.86 10.08
CA LEU A 449 -11.75 -4.48 10.42
C LEU A 449 -12.75 -3.54 9.73
N THR A 450 -13.59 -2.86 10.49
CA THR A 450 -14.64 -2.02 9.88
C THR A 450 -14.13 -0.62 9.51
N PHE A 451 -14.80 0.02 8.56
CA PHE A 451 -14.51 1.39 8.11
C PHE A 451 -14.46 2.38 9.29
N TRP A 452 -15.45 2.33 10.17
CA TRP A 452 -15.55 3.25 11.31
C TRP A 452 -14.45 3.05 12.34
N GLU A 453 -14.00 1.81 12.52
CA GLU A 453 -12.91 1.50 13.44
C GLU A 453 -11.57 2.05 12.95
N HIS A 454 -11.30 1.92 11.65
CA HIS A 454 -10.14 2.56 11.04
C HIS A 454 -10.27 4.08 11.09
N LEU A 455 -11.43 4.64 10.72
CA LEU A 455 -11.65 6.09 10.64
C LEU A 455 -11.43 6.80 11.98
N LYS A 456 -11.87 6.21 13.10
CA LYS A 456 -11.70 6.80 14.44
C LYS A 456 -10.25 7.14 14.76
N PHE A 457 -9.32 6.26 14.40
CA PHE A 457 -7.88 6.50 14.58
C PHE A 457 -7.28 7.24 13.38
N GLY A 458 -7.58 6.75 12.18
CA GLY A 458 -7.03 7.23 10.91
C GLY A 458 -7.29 8.71 10.68
N PHE A 459 -8.49 9.21 10.93
CA PHE A 459 -8.84 10.60 10.68
C PHE A 459 -7.94 11.57 11.47
N VAL A 460 -7.90 11.40 12.79
CA VAL A 460 -7.12 12.29 13.68
C VAL A 460 -5.62 12.09 13.49
N SER A 461 -5.15 10.83 13.47
CA SER A 461 -3.73 10.51 13.34
C SER A 461 -3.15 11.06 12.04
N THR A 462 -3.85 10.87 10.91
CA THR A 462 -3.39 11.32 9.59
C THR A 462 -3.20 12.83 9.53
N LEU A 463 -4.17 13.61 10.01
CA LEU A 463 -4.05 15.07 10.02
C LEU A 463 -2.87 15.52 10.88
N VAL A 464 -2.73 14.99 12.10
CA VAL A 464 -1.62 15.35 12.99
C VAL A 464 -0.27 14.97 12.39
N VAL A 465 -0.14 13.76 11.85
CA VAL A 465 1.10 13.28 11.23
C VAL A 465 1.45 14.15 10.03
N ILE A 466 0.50 14.45 9.14
CA ILE A 466 0.74 15.31 7.97
C ILE A 466 1.29 16.66 8.42
N PHE A 467 0.58 17.37 9.31
CA PHE A 467 0.95 18.73 9.71
C PHE A 467 2.26 18.79 10.51
N VAL A 468 2.56 17.78 11.33
CA VAL A 468 3.86 17.74 12.03
C VAL A 468 5.00 17.38 11.07
N GLY A 469 4.75 16.60 10.03
CA GLY A 469 5.77 16.31 9.02
C GLY A 469 6.15 17.52 8.15
N LEU A 470 5.21 18.41 7.83
CA LEU A 470 5.42 19.51 6.87
C LEU A 470 6.65 20.40 7.10
N PRO A 471 6.98 20.82 8.34
CA PRO A 471 8.15 21.67 8.59
C PRO A 471 9.48 20.99 8.29
N PHE A 472 9.50 19.65 8.25
CA PHE A 472 10.70 18.84 8.07
C PHE A 472 10.97 18.47 6.60
N ILE A 473 10.09 18.88 5.68
CA ILE A 473 10.23 18.61 4.25
C ILE A 473 11.06 19.72 3.61
N GLY A 474 12.23 19.40 3.09
CA GLY A 474 13.13 20.38 2.49
C GLY A 474 14.41 19.77 1.96
#